data_AF-A0A848L8Z3-F1
#
_entry.id   AF-A0A848L8Z3-F1
#
_cell.length_a   1.000
_cell.length_b   1.000
_cell.length_c   1.000
_cell.angle_alpha   90.00
_cell.angle_beta   90.00
_cell.angle_gamma   90.00
#
_symmetry.space_group_name_H-M   'P 1'
#
loop_
_entity.id
_entity.type
_entity.pdbx_description
1 polymer ?
#
loop_
_entity_poly.entity_id
_entity_poly.type
_entity_poly.pdbx_seq_one_letter_code
_entity_poly.pdbx_strand_id
1 'polypeptide(L)'
;MMSEHLFYDFSASTREDALVTRRDAEGGPLSDMFSTLREMLARGALFRFRVRKMPQQCDGMVRGNNPDFLSHLDSAMSRLGFTKPISTGHRCRLYDRPDAAMICDGLPRGGVENRLSFTLGGSSDGALRRILGEVAMEPSLEVKVYRWTPELR
;
A
#
# COMPACT_ATOMS: atom_id res chain seq x y z
N MET A 1 9.24 12.15 -19.20
CA MET A 1 9.25 11.85 -17.75
C MET A 1 10.00 12.99 -17.09
N MET A 2 9.38 13.75 -16.19
CA MET A 2 10.07 14.81 -15.46
C MET A 2 10.97 14.17 -14.39
N SER A 3 12.18 14.70 -14.20
CA SER A 3 13.08 14.23 -13.16
C SER A 3 12.54 14.68 -11.79
N GLU A 4 12.48 13.76 -10.82
CA GLU A 4 12.09 14.06 -9.44
C GLU A 4 13.32 13.90 -8.53
N HIS A 5 13.51 14.83 -7.62
CA HIS A 5 14.46 14.72 -6.52
C HIS A 5 13.76 14.19 -5.27
N LEU A 6 14.39 13.23 -4.60
CA LEU A 6 13.99 12.71 -3.29
C LEU A 6 14.81 13.40 -2.21
N PHE A 7 14.14 13.83 -1.14
CA PHE A 7 14.76 14.43 0.03
C PHE A 7 14.40 13.61 1.26
N TYR A 8 15.39 13.47 2.15
CA TYR A 8 15.25 12.83 3.44
C TYR A 8 15.36 13.91 4.50
N ASP A 9 14.21 14.32 5.05
CA ASP A 9 14.14 15.38 6.03
C ASP A 9 14.27 14.79 7.44
N PHE A 10 15.48 14.93 8.00
CA PHE A 10 15.80 14.53 9.37
C PHE A 10 15.33 15.57 10.41
N SER A 11 15.02 16.79 9.99
CA SER A 11 14.51 17.85 10.87
C SER A 11 13.01 17.73 11.10
N ALA A 12 12.27 17.15 10.15
CA ALA A 12 10.86 16.78 10.27
C ALA A 12 10.67 15.30 10.64
N SER A 13 11.45 14.79 11.60
CA SER A 13 11.45 13.37 11.93
C SER A 13 10.10 12.88 12.44
N THR A 14 9.61 11.75 11.93
CA THR A 14 8.42 11.07 12.41
C THR A 14 8.79 9.67 12.87
N ARG A 15 8.42 9.25 14.09
CA ARG A 15 8.80 7.95 14.66
C ARG A 15 10.31 7.68 14.56
N GLU A 16 11.11 8.68 14.95
CA GLU A 16 12.59 8.61 14.99
C GLU A 16 13.22 8.27 13.63
N ASP A 17 12.58 8.71 12.54
CA ASP A 17 13.02 8.41 11.18
C ASP A 17 12.75 9.61 10.27
N ALA A 18 13.49 9.70 9.16
CA ALA A 18 13.41 10.82 8.24
C ALA A 18 12.09 10.79 7.46
N LEU A 19 11.44 11.96 7.33
CA LEU A 19 10.33 12.14 6.41
C LEU A 19 10.87 12.07 4.98
N VAL A 20 10.19 11.33 4.10
CA VAL A 20 10.58 11.24 2.69
C VAL A 20 9.70 12.18 1.88
N THR A 21 10.30 13.20 1.28
CA THR A 21 9.60 14.16 0.42
C THR A 21 10.15 14.09 -0.99
N ARG A 22 9.32 14.46 -1.97
CA ARG A 22 9.73 14.57 -3.38
C ARG A 22 9.46 15.97 -3.91
N ARG A 23 10.27 16.39 -4.87
CA ARG A 23 10.12 17.64 -5.61
C ARG A 23 10.47 17.43 -7.07
N ASP A 24 9.78 18.13 -7.96
CA ASP A 24 10.17 18.20 -9.36
C ASP A 24 11.54 18.89 -9.49
N ALA A 25 12.44 18.35 -10.32
CA ALA A 25 13.82 18.83 -10.47
C ALA A 25 13.89 20.26 -11.02
N GLU A 26 12.88 20.67 -11.78
CA GLU A 26 12.73 22.03 -12.34
C GLU A 26 12.21 23.05 -11.31
N GLY A 27 12.02 22.61 -10.06
CA GLY A 27 11.33 23.37 -9.03
C GLY A 27 9.84 23.04 -8.99
N GLY A 28 9.24 23.20 -7.81
CA GLY A 28 7.85 22.80 -7.54
C GLY A 28 7.62 22.67 -6.03
N PRO A 29 6.37 22.44 -5.60
CA PRO A 29 6.06 22.20 -4.20
C PRO A 29 6.64 20.85 -3.76
N LEU A 30 7.18 20.80 -2.53
CA LEU A 30 7.47 19.55 -1.87
C LEU A 30 6.16 18.78 -1.66
N SER A 31 6.21 17.47 -1.86
CA SER A 31 5.13 16.58 -1.46
C SER A 31 5.67 15.42 -0.66
N ASP A 32 5.11 15.21 0.52
CA ASP A 32 5.45 14.10 1.40
C ASP A 32 5.05 12.79 0.75
N MET A 33 6.02 11.90 0.52
CA MET A 33 5.81 10.63 -0.17
C MET A 33 5.61 9.49 0.82
N PHE A 34 6.45 9.42 1.86
CA PHE A 34 6.34 8.44 2.94
C PHE A 34 6.55 9.14 4.28
N SER A 35 5.88 8.67 5.31
CA SER A 35 6.03 9.22 6.66
C SER A 35 7.38 8.86 7.27
N THR A 36 8.05 7.79 6.79
CA THR A 36 9.41 7.45 7.20
C THR A 36 10.27 6.86 6.06
N LEU A 37 11.60 6.95 6.19
CA LEU A 37 12.55 6.26 5.31
C LEU A 37 12.38 4.73 5.39
N ARG A 38 12.19 4.17 6.60
CA ARG A 38 11.92 2.74 6.78
C ARG A 38 10.68 2.28 6.02
N GLU A 39 9.61 3.09 5.98
CA GLU A 39 8.43 2.80 5.17
C GLU A 39 8.74 2.72 3.68
N MET A 40 9.45 3.71 3.15
CA MET A 40 9.84 3.74 1.73
C MET A 40 10.65 2.48 1.37
N LEU A 41 11.64 2.13 2.19
CA LEU A 41 12.49 0.98 1.98
C LEU A 41 11.71 -0.34 2.08
N ALA A 42 10.87 -0.50 3.11
CA ALA A 42 10.06 -1.70 3.29
C ALA A 42 9.03 -1.87 2.17
N ARG A 43 8.36 -0.79 1.75
CA ARG A 43 7.43 -0.81 0.62
C ARG A 43 8.13 -1.19 -0.68
N GLY A 44 9.32 -0.64 -0.92
CA GLY A 44 10.16 -0.99 -2.07
C GLY A 44 10.61 -2.46 -2.06
N ALA A 45 11.06 -2.95 -0.90
CA ALA A 45 11.49 -4.34 -0.73
C ALA A 45 10.33 -5.33 -0.91
N LEU A 46 9.20 -5.09 -0.25
CA LEU A 46 8.00 -5.91 -0.36
C LEU A 46 7.52 -5.97 -1.81
N PHE A 47 7.50 -4.83 -2.52
CA PHE A 47 7.12 -4.81 -3.93
C PHE A 47 8.09 -5.59 -4.81
N ARG A 48 9.39 -5.30 -4.72
CA ARG A 48 10.41 -5.81 -5.64
C ARG A 48 10.70 -7.30 -5.46
N PHE A 49 10.73 -7.76 -4.21
CA PHE A 49 11.17 -9.11 -3.86
C PHE A 49 10.02 -10.08 -3.55
N ARG A 50 8.83 -9.57 -3.21
CA ARG A 50 7.64 -10.41 -2.95
C ARG A 50 6.62 -10.23 -4.07
N VAL A 51 5.87 -9.13 -4.07
CA VAL A 51 4.71 -8.92 -4.96
C VAL A 51 5.05 -9.15 -6.43
N ARG A 52 6.09 -8.49 -6.95
CA ARG A 52 6.47 -8.56 -8.38
C ARG A 52 6.99 -9.94 -8.81
N LYS A 53 7.37 -10.79 -7.86
CA LYS A 53 7.86 -12.16 -8.11
C LYS A 53 6.74 -13.20 -8.03
N MET A 54 5.54 -12.82 -7.57
CA MET A 54 4.42 -13.73 -7.46
C MET A 54 3.80 -14.03 -8.83
N PRO A 55 3.36 -15.28 -9.09
CA PRO A 55 2.77 -15.69 -10.37
C PRO A 55 1.52 -14.91 -10.76
N GLN A 56 0.69 -14.55 -9.78
CA GLN A 56 -0.51 -13.76 -9.99
C GLN A 56 -0.45 -12.47 -9.18
N GLN A 57 -0.86 -11.38 -9.81
CA GLN A 57 -0.98 -10.06 -9.23
C GLN A 57 -2.31 -9.42 -9.61
N CYS A 58 -2.78 -8.49 -8.79
CA CYS A 58 -3.84 -7.56 -9.15
C CYS A 58 -3.64 -6.20 -8.48
N ASP A 59 -4.14 -5.19 -9.16
CA ASP A 59 -4.11 -3.80 -8.72
C ASP A 59 -5.53 -3.28 -8.58
N GLY A 60 -5.74 -2.43 -7.58
CA GLY A 60 -7.06 -1.94 -7.27
C GLY A 60 -7.07 -0.79 -6.29
N MET A 61 -8.22 -0.59 -5.68
CA MET A 61 -8.46 0.37 -4.62
C MET A 61 -9.25 -0.28 -3.50
N VAL A 62 -8.86 0.03 -2.27
CA VAL A 62 -9.67 -0.19 -1.08
C VAL A 62 -10.16 1.16 -0.59
N ARG A 63 -11.44 1.24 -0.25
CA ARG A 63 -12.08 2.45 0.27
C ARG A 63 -12.83 2.11 1.56
N GLY A 64 -12.72 2.99 2.54
CA GLY A 64 -13.49 2.98 3.76
C GLY A 64 -14.66 3.96 3.73
N ASN A 65 -15.71 3.64 4.48
CA ASN A 65 -16.80 4.59 4.75
C ASN A 65 -16.59 5.42 6.03
N ASN A 66 -15.52 5.17 6.79
CA ASN A 66 -15.21 5.86 8.04
C ASN A 66 -13.70 6.17 8.17
N PRO A 67 -13.30 7.12 9.04
CA PRO A 67 -11.90 7.48 9.28
C PRO A 67 -11.02 6.31 9.76
N ASP A 68 -11.62 5.33 10.44
CA ASP A 68 -10.94 4.18 11.05
C ASP A 68 -10.84 2.97 10.12
N PHE A 69 -11.11 3.12 8.81
CA PHE A 69 -11.17 1.99 7.88
C PHE A 69 -9.87 1.19 7.80
N LEU A 70 -8.73 1.82 8.10
CA LEU A 70 -7.44 1.12 8.17
C LEU A 70 -7.40 0.10 9.30
N SER A 71 -8.08 0.35 10.42
CA SER A 71 -8.20 -0.60 11.52
C SER A 71 -9.06 -1.80 11.12
N HIS A 72 -10.11 -1.56 10.33
CA HIS A 72 -10.93 -2.63 9.75
C HIS A 72 -10.15 -3.47 8.74
N LEU A 73 -9.38 -2.81 7.87
CA LEU A 73 -8.48 -3.49 6.94
C LEU A 73 -7.41 -4.31 7.68
N ASP A 74 -6.78 -3.73 8.70
CA ASP A 74 -5.80 -4.42 9.54
C ASP A 74 -6.39 -5.67 10.21
N SER A 75 -7.63 -5.57 10.73
CA SER A 75 -8.35 -6.70 11.32
C SER A 75 -8.62 -7.81 10.30
N ALA A 76 -9.15 -7.46 9.11
CA ALA A 76 -9.41 -8.42 8.05
C ALA A 76 -8.14 -9.15 7.59
N MET A 77 -7.07 -8.38 7.37
CA MET A 77 -5.78 -8.94 6.96
C MET A 77 -5.18 -9.84 8.04
N SER A 78 -5.32 -9.47 9.32
CA SER A 78 -4.88 -10.31 10.44
C SER A 78 -5.64 -11.64 10.50
N ARG A 79 -6.96 -11.66 10.26
CA ARG A 79 -7.75 -12.91 10.23
C ARG A 79 -7.38 -13.81 9.05
N LEU A 80 -6.91 -13.21 7.95
CA LEU A 80 -6.35 -13.91 6.79
C LEU A 80 -4.90 -14.42 7.01
N GLY A 81 -4.34 -14.21 8.20
CA GLY A 81 -2.99 -14.65 8.58
C GLY A 81 -1.86 -13.76 8.03
N PHE A 82 -2.16 -12.53 7.61
CA PHE A 82 -1.12 -11.57 7.25
C PHE A 82 -0.51 -10.94 8.48
N THR A 83 0.77 -10.60 8.36
CA THR A 83 1.52 -9.81 9.35
C THR A 83 1.87 -8.44 8.78
N LYS A 84 2.10 -7.46 9.65
CA LYS A 84 2.66 -6.16 9.28
C LYS A 84 4.16 -6.17 9.61
N PRO A 85 5.06 -6.21 8.60
CA PRO A 85 6.49 -6.39 8.84
C PRO A 85 7.14 -5.18 9.54
N ILE A 86 6.54 -4.00 9.41
CA ILE A 86 6.91 -2.78 10.13
C ILE A 86 5.66 -1.99 10.48
N SER A 87 5.78 -1.06 11.43
CA SER A 87 4.75 -0.03 11.65
C SER A 87 4.75 0.98 10.50
N THR A 88 3.56 1.32 10.01
CA THR A 88 3.36 2.28 8.93
C THR A 88 2.38 3.39 9.32
N GLY A 89 2.42 4.53 8.64
CA GLY A 89 1.55 5.70 8.79
C GLY A 89 0.23 5.52 8.06
N HIS A 90 -0.69 6.47 8.22
CA HIS A 90 -2.06 6.38 7.69
C HIS A 90 -2.17 6.25 6.15
N ARG A 91 -1.11 6.57 5.41
CA ARG A 91 -1.09 6.49 3.93
C ARG A 91 -0.44 5.23 3.39
N CYS A 92 0.05 4.34 4.24
CA CYS A 92 0.73 3.13 3.81
C CYS A 92 0.32 1.96 4.69
N ARG A 93 0.07 0.79 4.08
CA ARG A 93 -0.04 -0.48 4.77
C ARG A 93 0.72 -1.53 4.00
N LEU A 94 1.48 -2.34 4.73
CA LEU A 94 2.28 -3.42 4.20
C LEU A 94 1.84 -4.70 4.89
N TYR A 95 1.38 -5.67 4.11
CA TYR A 95 0.94 -6.96 4.61
C TYR A 95 1.76 -8.07 3.93
N ASP A 96 2.30 -8.98 4.73
CA ASP A 96 3.04 -10.13 4.23
C ASP A 96 2.57 -11.43 4.87
N ARG A 97 2.51 -12.48 4.05
CA ARG A 97 2.14 -13.86 4.38
C ARG A 97 2.99 -14.78 3.49
N PRO A 98 3.32 -16.02 3.88
CA PRO A 98 4.22 -16.86 3.08
C PRO A 98 3.90 -16.96 1.58
N ASP A 99 2.62 -17.07 1.22
CA ASP A 99 2.10 -17.27 -0.15
C ASP A 99 1.47 -16.01 -0.79
N ALA A 100 1.41 -14.87 -0.09
CA ALA A 100 0.79 -13.64 -0.59
C ALA A 100 1.35 -12.39 0.08
N ALA A 101 1.39 -11.27 -0.65
CA ALA A 101 1.79 -9.98 -0.11
C ALA A 101 0.92 -8.86 -0.70
N MET A 102 0.54 -7.89 0.13
CA MET A 102 -0.27 -6.75 -0.26
C MET A 102 0.37 -5.45 0.19
N ILE A 103 0.39 -4.47 -0.71
CA ILE A 103 0.80 -3.10 -0.43
C ILE A 103 -0.43 -2.23 -0.66
N CYS A 104 -0.75 -1.38 0.31
CA CYS A 104 -1.72 -0.31 0.13
C CYS A 104 -1.01 1.04 0.31
N ASP A 105 -1.18 1.96 -0.63
CA ASP A 105 -0.65 3.31 -0.52
C ASP A 105 -1.60 4.39 -1.08
N GLY A 106 -1.52 5.58 -0.50
CA GLY A 106 -2.34 6.74 -0.88
C GLY A 106 -1.48 7.82 -1.53
N LEU A 107 -2.00 8.47 -2.58
CA LEU A 107 -1.30 9.59 -3.21
C LEU A 107 -1.41 10.85 -2.32
N PRO A 108 -0.30 11.56 -2.06
CA PRO A 108 -0.28 12.75 -1.19
C PRO A 108 -1.09 13.94 -1.72
N ARG A 109 -1.26 14.03 -3.05
CA ARG A 109 -1.81 15.22 -3.74
C ARG A 109 -3.34 15.20 -3.94
N GLY A 110 -4.00 14.08 -3.66
CA GLY A 110 -5.44 13.96 -3.88
C GLY A 110 -6.14 13.75 -2.55
N GLY A 111 -6.50 14.84 -1.86
CA GLY A 111 -7.37 14.76 -0.70
C GLY A 111 -8.62 13.95 -1.05
N VAL A 112 -8.63 12.68 -0.65
CA VAL A 112 -9.81 11.83 -0.66
C VAL A 112 -9.65 10.92 0.53
N GLU A 113 -10.35 11.34 1.56
CA GLU A 113 -10.52 10.67 2.83
C GLU A 113 -10.91 9.21 2.58
N ASN A 114 -10.25 8.33 3.32
CA ASN A 114 -10.56 6.91 3.43
C ASN A 114 -10.40 6.06 2.16
N ARG A 115 -9.37 6.29 1.32
CA ARG A 115 -9.03 5.35 0.23
C ARG A 115 -7.53 5.13 0.07
N LEU A 116 -7.15 3.93 -0.34
CA LEU A 116 -5.79 3.56 -0.75
C LEU A 116 -5.84 2.77 -2.05
N SER A 117 -4.88 3.01 -2.94
CA SER A 117 -4.57 2.07 -4.00
C SER A 117 -3.92 0.83 -3.39
N PHE A 118 -4.12 -0.33 -4.00
CA PHE A 118 -3.40 -1.54 -3.61
C PHE A 118 -2.77 -2.24 -4.79
N THR A 119 -1.68 -2.95 -4.49
CA THR A 119 -1.14 -4.03 -5.32
C THR A 119 -1.06 -5.28 -4.46
N LEU A 120 -1.65 -6.38 -4.92
CA LEU A 120 -1.71 -7.67 -4.26
C LEU A 120 -1.04 -8.71 -5.15
N GLY A 121 -0.14 -9.52 -4.59
CA GLY A 121 0.50 -10.64 -5.28
C GLY A 121 0.32 -11.95 -4.51
N GLY A 122 0.20 -13.07 -5.22
CA GLY A 122 0.04 -14.39 -4.64
C GLY A 122 0.19 -15.54 -5.62
N SER A 123 0.02 -16.76 -5.13
CA SER A 123 0.27 -18.00 -5.86
C SER A 123 -0.72 -18.29 -7.00
N SER A 124 -1.96 -17.81 -6.92
CA SER A 124 -3.01 -18.00 -7.94
C SER A 124 -4.08 -16.91 -7.89
N ASP A 125 -4.86 -16.77 -8.96
CA ASP A 125 -6.01 -15.85 -9.00
C ASP A 125 -7.11 -16.26 -8.02
N GLY A 126 -7.34 -17.57 -7.84
CA GLY A 126 -8.25 -18.08 -6.82
C GLY A 126 -7.85 -17.66 -5.40
N ALA A 127 -6.55 -17.66 -5.08
CA ALA A 127 -6.05 -17.19 -3.80
C ALA A 127 -6.28 -15.68 -3.62
N LEU A 128 -6.01 -14.88 -4.66
CA LEU A 128 -6.24 -13.43 -4.61
C LEU A 128 -7.72 -13.09 -4.50
N ARG A 129 -8.59 -13.77 -5.25
CA ARG A 129 -10.05 -13.60 -5.17
C ARG A 129 -10.58 -13.91 -3.77
N ARG A 130 -10.06 -14.96 -3.12
CA ARG A 130 -10.41 -15.28 -1.73
C ARG A 130 -10.01 -14.16 -0.77
N ILE A 131 -8.77 -13.67 -0.87
CA ILE A 131 -8.29 -12.55 -0.03
C ILE A 131 -9.16 -11.31 -0.22
N LEU A 132 -9.40 -10.91 -1.47
CA LEU A 132 -10.21 -9.74 -1.78
C LEU A 132 -11.69 -9.92 -1.38
N GLY A 133 -12.22 -11.14 -1.50
CA GLY A 133 -13.56 -11.49 -1.03
C GLY A 133 -13.71 -11.30 0.47
N GLU A 134 -12.75 -11.80 1.27
CA GLU A 134 -12.75 -11.62 2.73
C GLU A 134 -12.63 -10.14 3.14
N VAL A 135 -11.82 -9.36 2.42
CA VAL A 135 -11.76 -7.90 2.64
C VAL A 135 -13.08 -7.22 2.26
N ALA A 136 -13.73 -7.64 1.18
CA ALA A 136 -15.02 -7.09 0.75
C ALA A 136 -16.20 -7.51 1.64
N MET A 137 -16.03 -8.54 2.48
CA MET A 137 -17.02 -8.92 3.50
C MET A 137 -16.99 -8.02 4.74
N GLU A 138 -15.95 -7.19 4.91
CA GLU A 138 -15.95 -6.14 5.94
C GLU A 138 -16.94 -5.03 5.57
N PRO A 139 -18.00 -4.79 6.38
CA PRO A 139 -19.06 -3.84 6.01
C PRO A 139 -18.59 -2.39 5.84
N SER A 140 -17.44 -2.03 6.43
CA SER A 140 -16.85 -0.70 6.34
C SER A 140 -15.92 -0.53 5.14
N LEU A 141 -15.67 -1.59 4.36
CA LEU A 141 -14.71 -1.60 3.25
C LEU A 141 -15.39 -1.87 1.90
N GLU A 142 -14.92 -1.16 0.88
CA GLU A 142 -15.24 -1.39 -0.52
C GLU A 142 -13.94 -1.73 -1.26
N VAL A 143 -13.95 -2.79 -2.06
CA VAL A 143 -12.81 -3.25 -2.86
C VAL A 143 -13.16 -3.15 -4.33
N LYS A 144 -12.31 -2.45 -5.10
CA LYS A 144 -12.43 -2.38 -6.56
C LYS A 144 -11.13 -2.83 -7.20
N VAL A 145 -11.20 -3.87 -8.03
CA VAL A 145 -10.06 -4.34 -8.83
C VAL A 145 -10.07 -3.63 -10.18
N TYR A 146 -8.92 -3.13 -10.61
CA TYR A 146 -8.74 -2.47 -11.90
C TYR A 146 -8.06 -3.38 -12.92
N ARG A 147 -7.09 -4.18 -12.46
CA ARG A 147 -6.23 -4.96 -13.35
C ARG A 147 -5.81 -6.26 -12.71
N TRP A 148 -5.69 -7.30 -13.54
CA TRP A 148 -5.04 -8.56 -13.21
C TRP A 148 -3.78 -8.73 -14.06
N THR A 149 -2.74 -9.31 -13.47
CA THR A 149 -1.50 -9.65 -14.17
C THR A 149 -1.05 -11.06 -13.76
N PRO A 150 -1.06 -12.06 -14.66
CA PRO A 150 -1.62 -12.02 -16.02
C PRO A 150 -3.14 -11.75 -16.01
N GLU A 151 -3.66 -11.36 -17.18
CA GLU A 151 -5.11 -11.19 -17.36
C GLU A 151 -5.83 -12.53 -17.13
N LEU A 152 -7.02 -12.45 -16.53
CA LEU A 152 -7.85 -13.63 -16.31
C LEU A 152 -8.50 -14.05 -17.63
N ARG A 153 -8.58 -15.35 -17.86
CA ARG A 153 -9.27 -15.93 -19.02
C ARG A 153 -10.76 -16.07 -18.76
#